data_AF-A0A3C2DH75-F1
#
_entry.id   AF-A0A3C2DH75-F1
#
_cell.length_a   1.000
_cell.length_b   1.000
_cell.length_c   1.000
_cell.angle_alpha   90.00
_cell.angle_beta   90.00
_cell.angle_gamma   90.00
#
_symmetry.space_group_name_H-M   'P 1'
#
loop_
_entity.id
_entity.type
_entity.pdbx_description
1 polymer ?
#
loop_
_entity_poly.entity_id
_entity_poly.type
_entity_poly.pdbx_seq_one_letter_code
_entity_poly.pdbx_strand_id
1 'polypeptide(L)'
;MIVVHEVDSSGLAELRSPRNDLVRERAGDGLDHLVGDHGPFAIWERRLRVQPSATETTHAEGHFRVEEEIRYRAAVGPWRPLFALPLRWAVRRRQVPWWAPPDRLDERACRILALLACVQVVDGYLGTVITQTIAFASDEFGRSDTAQGVTLAAVRLGVVVALAV
;
A
#
# COMPACT_ATOMS: atom_id res chain seq x y z
N MET A 1 -5.73 8.88 -11.27
CA MET A 1 -6.11 10.04 -10.44
C MET A 1 -5.61 11.29 -11.15
N ILE A 2 -6.42 12.34 -11.24
CA ILE A 2 -6.02 13.61 -11.87
C ILE A 2 -5.95 14.69 -10.79
N VAL A 3 -4.89 15.49 -10.79
CA VAL A 3 -4.68 16.66 -9.93
C VAL A 3 -4.35 17.85 -10.82
N VAL A 4 -4.99 18.99 -10.61
CA VAL A 4 -4.74 20.20 -11.39
C VAL A 4 -3.95 21.17 -10.53
N HIS A 5 -2.89 21.74 -11.08
CA HIS A 5 -2.03 22.74 -10.44
C HIS A 5 -1.96 23.98 -11.32
N GLU A 6 -1.94 25.16 -10.72
CA GLU A 6 -1.61 26.42 -11.38
C GLU A 6 -0.26 26.88 -10.81
N VAL A 7 0.76 26.89 -11.68
CA VAL A 7 2.16 27.11 -11.28
C VAL A 7 2.85 28.08 -12.22
N ASP A 8 3.89 28.74 -11.74
CA ASP A 8 4.83 29.49 -12.56
C ASP A 8 5.84 28.55 -13.25
N SER A 9 6.80 29.13 -13.97
CA SER A 9 7.87 28.37 -14.63
C SER A 9 8.73 27.55 -13.66
N SER A 10 8.96 28.04 -12.44
CA SER A 10 9.73 27.34 -11.40
C SER A 10 8.97 26.13 -10.85
N GLY A 11 7.68 26.30 -10.53
CA GLY A 11 6.81 25.22 -10.08
C GLY A 11 6.59 24.16 -11.16
N LEU A 12 6.56 24.54 -12.45
CA LEU A 12 6.54 23.58 -13.55
C LEU A 12 7.80 22.72 -13.59
N ALA A 13 8.98 23.31 -13.35
CA ALA A 13 10.24 22.55 -13.27
C ALA A 13 10.24 21.58 -12.08
N GLU A 14 9.71 22.00 -10.93
CA GLU A 14 9.55 21.14 -9.75
C GLU A 14 8.58 19.97 -10.03
N LEU A 15 7.45 20.22 -10.69
CA LEU A 15 6.49 19.18 -11.05
C LEU A 15 7.08 18.12 -11.98
N ARG A 16 7.99 18.53 -12.89
CA ARG A 16 8.73 17.65 -13.80
C ARG A 16 9.86 16.88 -13.13
N SER A 17 10.29 17.28 -11.93
CA SER A 17 11.30 16.53 -11.19
C SER A 17 10.77 15.15 -10.76
N PRO A 18 11.59 14.07 -10.84
CA PRO A 18 11.19 12.75 -10.37
C PRO A 18 10.93 12.75 -8.86
N ARG A 19 9.82 12.15 -8.42
CA ARG A 19 9.53 11.99 -6.99
C ARG A 19 10.47 10.97 -6.33
N ASN A 20 10.75 11.19 -5.05
CA ASN A 20 11.49 10.26 -4.19
C ASN A 20 10.79 10.12 -2.81
N ASP A 21 9.46 10.04 -2.80
CA ASP A 21 8.61 10.08 -1.59
C ASP A 21 8.19 8.67 -1.12
N LEU A 22 6.95 8.25 -1.38
CA LEU A 22 6.46 6.88 -1.28
C LEU A 22 6.86 6.06 -2.53
N VAL A 23 6.97 6.72 -3.69
CA VAL A 23 7.51 6.13 -4.92
C VAL A 23 8.79 6.86 -5.36
N ARG A 24 9.76 6.10 -5.84
CA ARG A 24 10.92 6.63 -6.55
C ARG A 24 10.58 6.59 -8.02
N GLU A 25 10.56 7.74 -8.66
CA GLU A 25 10.31 7.87 -10.08
C GLU A 25 11.62 8.00 -10.85
N ARG A 26 11.57 7.63 -12.12
CA ARG A 26 12.60 7.94 -13.11
C ARG A 26 11.95 8.57 -14.34
N ALA A 27 12.76 9.23 -15.16
CA ALA A 27 12.31 9.72 -16.46
C ALA A 27 11.82 8.55 -17.33
N GLY A 28 10.64 8.73 -17.91
CA GLY A 28 10.07 7.87 -18.94
C GLY A 28 10.30 8.46 -20.34
N ASP A 29 9.34 8.22 -21.23
CA ASP A 29 9.38 8.75 -22.60
C ASP A 29 8.97 10.23 -22.64
N GLY A 30 9.96 11.12 -22.53
CA GLY A 30 9.78 12.57 -22.63
C GLY A 30 9.83 13.32 -21.30
N LEU A 31 9.80 14.65 -21.37
CA LEU A 31 9.95 15.55 -20.21
C LEU A 31 8.75 15.51 -19.25
N ASP A 32 7.57 15.13 -19.75
CA ASP A 32 6.31 15.15 -19.00
C ASP A 32 5.84 13.73 -18.64
N HIS A 33 6.70 12.72 -18.79
CA HIS A 33 6.40 11.32 -18.50
C HIS A 33 7.39 10.75 -17.49
N LEU A 34 6.86 10.30 -16.36
CA LEU A 34 7.61 9.74 -15.26
C LEU A 34 7.06 8.36 -14.92
N VAL A 35 7.96 7.40 -14.72
CA VAL A 35 7.62 6.01 -14.46
C VAL A 35 8.21 5.55 -13.14
N GLY A 36 7.56 4.56 -12.52
CA GLY A 36 8.05 4.01 -11.26
C GLY A 36 9.37 3.27 -11.44
N ASP A 37 10.30 3.55 -10.55
CA ASP A 37 11.56 2.81 -10.39
C ASP A 37 11.50 1.91 -9.16
N HIS A 38 11.11 2.47 -8.00
CA HIS A 38 10.99 1.71 -6.75
C HIS A 38 9.78 2.15 -5.92
N GLY A 39 9.08 1.20 -5.30
CA GLY A 39 7.97 1.49 -4.40
C GLY A 39 6.98 0.32 -4.28
N PRO A 40 5.92 0.49 -3.47
CA PRO A 40 4.93 -0.57 -3.21
C PRO A 40 3.91 -0.74 -4.35
N PHE A 41 4.27 -0.37 -5.57
CA PHE A 41 3.39 -0.34 -6.72
C PHE A 41 3.89 -1.30 -7.80
N ALA A 42 2.99 -2.15 -8.30
CA ALA A 42 3.25 -3.01 -9.44
C ALA A 42 3.17 -2.24 -10.77
N ILE A 43 2.43 -1.14 -10.80
CA ILE A 43 2.40 -0.21 -11.94
C ILE A 43 2.41 1.20 -11.36
N TRP A 44 3.28 2.06 -11.89
CA TRP A 44 3.30 3.48 -11.62
C TRP A 44 3.66 4.26 -12.87
N GLU A 45 2.79 5.19 -13.23
CA GLU A 45 2.96 6.11 -14.34
C GLU A 45 2.37 7.46 -13.99
N ARG A 46 3.15 8.52 -14.21
CA ARG A 46 2.76 9.91 -13.96
C ARG A 46 3.01 10.71 -15.24
N ARG A 47 1.94 11.31 -15.76
CA ARG A 47 1.98 12.16 -16.95
C ARG A 47 1.53 13.56 -16.61
N LEU A 48 2.24 14.55 -17.14
CA LEU A 48 1.89 15.97 -16.99
C LEU A 48 1.33 16.47 -18.32
N ARG A 49 0.22 17.20 -18.29
CA ARG A 49 -0.28 17.96 -19.42
C ARG A 49 -0.19 19.43 -19.07
N VAL A 50 0.73 20.13 -19.73
CA VAL A 50 1.00 21.55 -19.49
C VAL A 50 0.20 22.37 -20.49
N GLN A 51 -0.62 23.30 -19.98
CA GLN A 51 -1.35 24.27 -20.77
C GLN A 51 -0.93 25.67 -20.32
N PRO A 52 -0.61 26.60 -21.24
CA PRO A 52 -0.39 27.98 -20.87
C PRO A 52 -1.69 28.56 -20.30
N SER A 53 -1.62 29.25 -19.16
CA SER A 53 -2.80 29.87 -18.56
C SER A 53 -3.20 31.10 -19.38
N ALA A 54 -4.43 31.13 -19.89
CA ALA A 54 -4.93 32.23 -20.71
C ALA A 54 -5.39 33.45 -19.88
N THR A 55 -5.28 33.36 -18.55
CA THR A 55 -5.80 34.37 -17.62
C THR A 55 -4.68 35.29 -17.15
N GLU A 56 -4.43 36.34 -17.95
CA GLU A 56 -4.28 37.74 -17.52
C GLU A 56 -3.35 38.53 -18.45
N THR A 57 -4.00 39.37 -19.24
CA THR A 57 -3.48 40.60 -19.82
C THR A 57 -2.85 41.44 -18.71
N THR A 58 -1.54 41.33 -18.48
CA THR A 58 -0.59 42.39 -18.03
C THR A 58 0.66 41.75 -17.40
N HIS A 59 1.77 41.71 -18.15
CA HIS A 59 3.15 41.78 -17.64
C HIS A 59 3.52 41.01 -16.34
N ALA A 60 3.17 39.71 -16.24
CA ALA A 60 3.75 38.82 -15.23
C ALA A 60 4.04 37.45 -15.85
N GLU A 61 5.17 36.88 -15.43
CA GLU A 61 5.86 35.74 -16.03
C GLU A 61 4.98 34.48 -16.14
N GLY A 62 5.20 33.69 -17.20
CA GLY A 62 4.32 32.61 -17.65
C GLY A 62 3.77 31.69 -16.55
N HIS A 63 2.48 31.83 -16.27
CA HIS A 63 1.70 30.90 -15.48
C HIS A 63 1.19 29.74 -16.35
N PHE A 64 1.32 28.52 -15.84
CA PHE A 64 0.92 27.28 -16.50
C PHE A 64 -0.12 26.56 -15.66
N ARG A 65 -1.17 26.09 -16.34
CA ARG A 65 -2.10 25.11 -15.79
C ARG A 65 -1.58 23.71 -16.12
N VAL A 66 -1.23 22.94 -15.10
CA VAL A 66 -0.66 21.60 -15.23
C VAL A 66 -1.65 20.57 -14.72
N GLU A 67 -2.12 19.68 -15.62
CA GLU A 67 -2.90 18.52 -15.24
C GLU A 67 -1.97 17.32 -15.02
N GLU A 68 -1.90 16.86 -13.78
CA GLU A 68 -1.11 15.71 -13.35
C GLU A 68 -1.98 14.45 -13.32
N GLU A 69 -1.77 13.55 -14.27
CA GLU A 69 -2.42 12.24 -14.33
C GLU A 69 -1.52 11.17 -13.72
N ILE A 70 -1.93 10.61 -12.58
CA ILE A 70 -1.22 9.54 -11.88
C ILE A 70 -2.01 8.24 -12.04
N ARG A 71 -1.43 7.27 -12.74
CA ARG A 71 -1.94 5.90 -12.90
C ARG A 71 -1.08 4.97 -12.07
N TYR A 72 -1.68 4.28 -11.12
CA TYR A 72 -0.96 3.36 -10.27
C TYR A 72 -1.75 2.11 -9.93
N ARG A 73 -1.03 1.04 -9.61
CA ARG A 73 -1.56 -0.22 -9.07
C ARG A 73 -0.69 -0.67 -7.92
N ALA A 74 -1.26 -0.68 -6.72
CA ALA A 74 -0.58 -1.17 -5.52
C ALA A 74 -0.27 -2.68 -5.62
N ALA A 75 0.88 -3.10 -5.11
CA ALA A 75 1.33 -4.49 -5.08
C ALA A 75 0.78 -5.29 -3.89
N VAL A 76 -0.37 -4.88 -3.33
CA VAL A 76 -1.00 -5.50 -2.15
C VAL A 76 -1.99 -6.61 -2.49
N GLY A 77 -2.09 -7.01 -3.77
CA GLY A 77 -2.89 -8.15 -4.21
C GLY A 77 -4.38 -8.05 -3.81
N PRO A 78 -4.95 -9.03 -3.07
CA PRO A 78 -6.35 -9.02 -2.65
C PRO A 78 -6.71 -7.87 -1.70
N TRP A 79 -5.73 -7.29 -0.99
CA TRP A 79 -5.95 -6.25 0.02
C TRP A 79 -6.15 -4.84 -0.56
N ARG A 80 -6.21 -4.71 -1.90
CA ARG A 80 -6.40 -3.43 -2.60
C ARG A 80 -7.56 -2.56 -2.06
N PRO A 81 -8.77 -3.07 -1.78
CA PRO A 81 -9.85 -2.22 -1.28
C PRO A 81 -9.52 -1.65 0.11
N LEU A 82 -8.87 -2.43 0.98
CA LEU A 82 -8.47 -2.00 2.32
C LEU A 82 -7.47 -0.82 2.27
N PHE A 83 -6.50 -0.90 1.35
CA PHE A 83 -5.46 0.12 1.22
C PHE A 83 -5.78 1.24 0.21
N ALA A 84 -6.93 1.20 -0.48
CA ALA A 84 -7.23 2.15 -1.56
C ALA A 84 -7.27 3.60 -1.08
N LEU A 85 -7.97 3.88 0.03
CA LEU A 85 -8.14 5.24 0.55
C LEU A 85 -6.86 5.82 1.16
N PRO A 86 -6.16 5.12 2.09
CA PRO A 86 -4.92 5.64 2.65
C PRO A 86 -3.86 5.89 1.57
N LEU A 87 -3.74 4.97 0.60
CA LEU A 87 -2.76 5.10 -0.47
C LEU A 87 -3.09 6.24 -1.43
N ARG A 88 -4.37 6.43 -1.77
CA ARG A 88 -4.81 7.57 -2.58
C ARG A 88 -4.49 8.91 -1.91
N TRP A 89 -4.67 8.99 -0.59
CA TRP A 89 -4.36 10.18 0.19
C TRP A 89 -2.85 10.45 0.23
N ALA A 90 -2.04 9.42 0.50
CA ALA A 90 -0.58 9.51 0.52
C ALA A 90 -0.01 9.98 -0.84
N VAL A 91 -0.48 9.37 -1.92
CA VAL A 91 -0.08 9.71 -3.31
C VAL A 91 -0.47 11.14 -3.67
N ARG A 92 -1.65 11.60 -3.21
CA ARG A 92 -2.11 12.97 -3.45
C ARG A 92 -1.30 14.01 -2.67
N ARG A 93 -0.93 13.71 -1.42
CA ARG A 93 -0.19 14.64 -0.54
C ARG A 93 1.32 14.63 -0.76
N ARG A 94 1.85 13.71 -1.58
CA ARG A 94 3.30 13.53 -1.79
C ARG A 94 4.05 13.31 -0.46
N GLN A 95 3.42 12.55 0.45
CA GLN A 95 3.94 12.33 1.80
C GLN A 95 3.98 10.84 2.11
N VAL A 96 5.05 10.41 2.79
CA VAL A 96 5.16 9.08 3.36
C VAL A 96 4.25 9.01 4.59
N PRO A 97 3.28 8.07 4.66
CA PRO A 97 2.43 7.94 5.83
C PRO A 97 3.23 7.56 7.09
N TRP A 98 2.80 8.01 8.26
CA TRP A 98 3.47 7.72 9.54
C TRP A 98 3.50 6.22 9.89
N TRP A 99 2.59 5.42 9.33
CA TRP A 99 2.53 3.96 9.51
C TRP A 99 3.38 3.19 8.49
N ALA A 100 3.88 3.86 7.45
CA ALA A 100 4.73 3.21 6.47
C ALA A 100 6.14 3.02 7.06
N PRO A 101 6.83 1.91 6.76
CA PRO A 101 8.20 1.72 7.21
C PRO A 101 9.12 2.85 6.71
N PRO A 102 10.16 3.22 7.47
CA PRO A 102 11.11 4.25 7.05
C PRO A 102 11.84 3.86 5.77
N ASP A 103 12.13 2.57 5.60
CA ASP A 103 12.59 2.02 4.33
C ASP A 103 11.43 1.74 3.39
N ARG A 104 11.57 2.24 2.16
CA ARG A 104 10.56 2.11 1.13
C ARG A 104 10.39 0.64 0.75
N LEU A 105 9.18 0.12 0.93
CA LEU A 105 8.82 -1.21 0.45
C LEU A 105 8.95 -1.27 -1.08
N ASP A 106 9.57 -2.34 -1.56
CA ASP A 106 9.59 -2.70 -2.98
C ASP A 106 8.32 -3.46 -3.36
N GLU A 107 8.10 -3.63 -4.66
CA GLU A 107 6.95 -4.38 -5.19
C GLU A 107 6.95 -5.81 -4.65
N ARG A 108 8.14 -6.44 -4.55
CA ARG A 108 8.29 -7.82 -4.12
C ARG A 108 7.96 -8.00 -2.65
N ALA A 109 8.54 -7.22 -1.74
CA ALA A 109 8.21 -7.31 -0.32
C ALA A 109 6.73 -7.01 -0.08
N CYS A 110 6.17 -5.98 -0.74
CA CYS A 110 4.75 -5.67 -0.63
C CYS A 110 3.86 -6.87 -1.02
N ARG A 111 4.21 -7.58 -2.10
CA ARG A 111 3.50 -8.79 -2.54
C ARG A 111 3.70 -9.97 -1.59
N ILE A 112 4.92 -10.19 -1.08
CA ILE A 112 5.21 -11.24 -0.10
C ILE A 112 4.40 -11.00 1.18
N LEU A 113 4.41 -9.78 1.71
CA LEU A 113 3.63 -9.41 2.89
C LEU A 113 2.13 -9.59 2.68
N ALA A 114 1.61 -9.21 1.50
CA ALA A 114 0.21 -9.43 1.15
C ALA A 114 -0.18 -10.93 1.15
N LEU A 115 0.69 -11.79 0.61
CA LEU A 115 0.47 -13.25 0.60
C LEU A 115 0.58 -13.85 2.00
N LEU A 116 1.57 -13.43 2.79
CA LEU A 116 1.72 -13.85 4.18
C LEU A 116 0.49 -13.45 5.01
N ALA A 117 -0.04 -12.25 4.80
CA ALA A 117 -1.28 -11.82 5.44
C ALA A 117 -2.47 -12.72 5.05
N CYS A 118 -2.57 -13.16 3.79
CA CYS A 118 -3.61 -14.12 3.39
C CYS A 118 -3.45 -15.47 4.11
N VAL A 119 -2.22 -15.98 4.24
CA VAL A 119 -1.95 -17.21 5.01
C VAL A 119 -2.34 -17.04 6.47
N GLN A 120 -2.00 -15.89 7.07
CA GLN A 120 -2.33 -15.58 8.47
C GLN A 120 -3.83 -15.49 8.73
N VAL A 121 -4.64 -15.02 7.77
CA VAL A 121 -6.10 -15.07 7.89
C VAL A 121 -6.60 -16.51 7.99
N VAL A 122 -6.06 -17.43 7.19
CA VAL A 122 -6.43 -18.85 7.22
C VAL A 122 -5.98 -19.50 8.53
N ASP A 123 -4.75 -19.23 8.96
CA ASP A 123 -4.18 -19.75 10.22
C ASP A 123 -5.00 -19.29 11.44
N GLY A 124 -5.30 -17.99 11.51
CA GLY A 124 -6.16 -17.44 12.56
C GLY A 124 -7.58 -18.01 12.54
N TYR A 125 -8.15 -18.22 11.35
CA TYR A 125 -9.47 -18.86 11.22
C TYR A 125 -9.43 -20.31 11.74
N LEU A 126 -8.42 -21.09 11.36
CA LEU A 126 -8.28 -22.48 11.79
C LEU A 126 -8.13 -22.58 13.32
N GLY A 127 -7.28 -21.74 13.93
CA GLY A 127 -7.16 -21.67 15.38
C GLY A 127 -8.48 -21.30 16.09
N THR A 128 -9.27 -20.41 15.48
CA THR A 128 -10.60 -20.03 15.99
C THR A 128 -11.59 -21.19 15.92
N VAL A 129 -11.66 -21.88 14.78
CA VAL A 129 -12.56 -23.03 14.58
C VAL A 129 -12.23 -24.16 15.55
N ILE A 130 -10.95 -24.50 15.73
CA ILE A 130 -10.53 -25.52 16.71
C ILE A 130 -11.02 -25.15 18.12
N THR A 131 -10.84 -23.89 18.51
CA THR A 131 -11.27 -23.38 19.81
C THR A 131 -12.80 -23.48 19.98
N GLN A 132 -13.56 -23.21 18.92
CA GLN A 132 -15.02 -23.33 18.95
C GLN A 132 -15.49 -24.78 18.96
N THR A 133 -14.88 -25.67 18.18
CA THR A 133 -15.30 -27.08 18.09
C THR A 133 -14.98 -27.86 19.36
N ILE A 134 -13.84 -27.58 20.01
CA ILE A 134 -13.51 -28.24 21.28
C ILE A 134 -14.44 -27.82 22.42
N ALA A 135 -15.01 -26.62 22.35
CA ALA A 135 -16.05 -26.19 23.29
C ALA A 135 -17.26 -27.13 23.23
N PHE A 136 -17.81 -27.34 22.04
CA PHE A 136 -18.93 -28.25 21.83
C PHE A 136 -18.61 -29.71 22.14
N ALA A 137 -17.42 -30.19 21.76
CA ALA A 137 -17.02 -31.56 22.07
C ALA A 137 -16.82 -31.80 23.58
N SER A 138 -16.34 -30.81 24.33
CA SER A 138 -16.17 -30.95 25.79
C SER A 138 -17.49 -31.04 26.52
N ASP A 139 -18.48 -30.25 26.09
CA ASP A 139 -19.84 -30.25 26.65
C ASP A 139 -20.55 -31.59 26.40
N GLU A 140 -20.42 -32.16 25.19
CA GLU A 140 -21.05 -33.43 24.83
C GLU A 140 -20.44 -34.64 25.56
N PHE A 141 -19.14 -34.59 25.90
CA PHE A 141 -18.42 -35.69 26.56
C PHE A 141 -18.23 -35.51 28.08
N GLY A 142 -18.80 -34.46 28.68
CA GLY A 142 -18.79 -34.24 30.13
C GLY A 142 -17.40 -34.08 30.75
N ARG A 143 -16.42 -33.55 30.01
CA ARG A 143 -15.05 -33.30 30.53
C ARG A 143 -14.88 -31.84 30.96
N SER A 144 -14.28 -31.66 32.14
CA SER A 144 -14.07 -30.35 32.79
C SER A 144 -13.21 -29.40 31.96
N ASP A 145 -13.46 -28.09 32.08
CA ASP A 145 -12.75 -26.94 31.46
C ASP A 145 -11.21 -27.09 31.36
N THR A 146 -10.59 -27.78 32.31
CA THR A 146 -9.14 -28.08 32.35
C THR A 146 -8.64 -28.89 31.14
N ALA A 147 -9.42 -29.83 30.60
CA ALA A 147 -9.02 -30.66 29.44
C ALA A 147 -9.03 -29.86 28.13
N GLN A 148 -9.91 -28.86 28.06
CA GLN A 148 -10.06 -27.91 26.96
C GLN A 148 -8.82 -26.99 26.88
N GLY A 149 -8.40 -26.46 28.04
CA GLY A 149 -7.18 -25.66 28.15
C GLY A 149 -5.91 -26.42 27.78
N VAL A 150 -5.80 -27.70 28.17
CA VAL A 150 -4.64 -28.55 27.84
C VAL A 150 -4.55 -28.84 26.34
N THR A 151 -5.68 -29.05 25.65
CA THR A 151 -5.67 -29.32 24.21
C THR A 151 -5.30 -28.07 23.40
N LEU A 152 -5.83 -26.90 23.78
CA LEU A 152 -5.41 -25.62 23.19
C LEU A 152 -3.92 -25.35 23.42
N ALA A 153 -3.40 -25.67 24.61
CA ALA A 153 -1.99 -25.56 24.93
C ALA A 153 -1.13 -26.52 24.10
N ALA A 154 -1.57 -27.76 23.89
CA ALA A 154 -0.87 -28.75 23.08
C ALA A 154 -0.78 -28.34 21.60
N VAL A 155 -1.87 -27.79 21.03
CA VAL A 155 -1.86 -27.26 19.65
C VAL A 155 -0.87 -26.09 19.51
N ARG A 156 -0.86 -25.15 20.48
CA ARG A 156 0.11 -24.04 20.49
C ARG A 156 1.54 -24.53 20.70
N LEU A 157 1.76 -25.57 21.51
CA LEU A 157 3.08 -26.17 21.70
C LEU A 157 3.58 -26.85 20.42
N GLY A 158 2.69 -27.45 19.63
CA GLY A 158 3.00 -27.99 18.32
C GLY A 158 3.57 -26.94 17.35
N VAL A 159 3.04 -25.71 17.38
CA VAL A 159 3.57 -24.57 16.59
C VAL A 159 5.00 -24.21 17.04
N VAL A 160 5.27 -24.22 18.35
CA VAL A 160 6.61 -23.96 18.89
C VAL A 160 7.61 -25.03 18.46
N VAL A 161 7.22 -26.31 18.48
CA VAL A 161 8.08 -27.42 18.03
C VAL A 161 8.33 -27.34 16.52
N ALA A 162 7.33 -26.99 15.72
CA ALA A 162 7.47 -26.83 14.27
C ALA A 162 8.38 -25.66 13.87
N LEU A 163 8.53 -24.64 14.72
CA LEU A 163 9.48 -23.54 14.52
C LEU A 163 10.92 -23.89 14.96
N ALA A 164 11.08 -24.89 15.82
CA ALA A 164 12.37 -25.29 16.38
C ALA A 164 13.11 -26.35 15.52
N VAL A 165 12.40 -27.03 14.61
CA VAL A 165 12.92 -28.05 13.68
C VAL A 165 13.04 -27.45 12.28
#